data_AF-A0A956A4K5-F1
#
_entry.id   AF-A0A956A4K5-F1
#
_cell.length_a   1.000
_cell.length_b   1.000
_cell.length_c   1.000
_cell.angle_alpha   90.00
_cell.angle_beta   90.00
_cell.angle_gamma   90.00
#
_symmetry.space_group_name_H-M   'P 1'
#
loop_
_entity.id
_entity.type
_entity.pdbx_description
1 polymer ?
#
loop_
_entity_poly.entity_id
_entity_poly.type
_entity_poly.pdbx_seq_one_letter_code
_entity_poly.pdbx_strand_id
1 'polypeptide(L)'
;GGAIRVKVGNLAGSGVISARGGDSGKRSGGSDSNARGGGGGGGRVVVRAKTSTFPLSSVDVGGGVVGAVGTGGNNGGRGTFALIALDPAADVAVDDTRAGDRALTIASGFRFQLNDANDAPLSYDAITVTPGSQVVGSDASLTITTPSLTVTSATWDIGVASYGGCDGTCETATDVVTLAVGDLTLTDA
;
A
#
# COMPACT_ATOMS: atom_id res chain seq x y z
N GLY A 1 5.93 6.93 -7.41
CA GLY A 1 7.06 6.89 -6.47
C GLY A 1 7.96 5.69 -6.73
N GLY A 2 9.15 5.69 -6.11
CA GLY A 2 10.07 4.55 -6.08
C GLY A 2 9.62 3.46 -5.08
N ALA A 3 10.41 2.38 -4.96
CA ALA A 3 10.15 1.29 -4.01
C ALA A 3 11.37 1.04 -3.11
N ILE A 4 11.12 0.86 -1.82
CA ILE A 4 12.10 0.44 -0.82
C ILE A 4 11.62 -0.89 -0.23
N ARG A 5 12.51 -1.87 -0.25
CA ARG A 5 12.32 -3.15 0.44
C ARG A 5 13.33 -3.23 1.57
N VAL A 6 12.85 -3.44 2.79
CA VAL A 6 13.69 -3.57 3.98
C VAL A 6 13.50 -4.97 4.55
N LYS A 7 14.60 -5.66 4.84
CA LYS A 7 14.60 -6.92 5.60
C LYS A 7 15.43 -6.70 6.85
N VAL A 8 14.88 -7.04 8.02
CA VAL A 8 15.56 -6.74 9.29
C VAL A 8 15.18 -7.78 10.35
N GLY A 9 16.07 -8.04 11.31
CA GLY A 9 15.74 -8.87 12.46
C GLY A 9 14.65 -8.23 13.32
N ASN A 10 14.91 -7.02 13.80
CA ASN A 10 14.00 -6.25 14.65
C ASN A 10 13.76 -4.85 14.07
N LEU A 11 12.49 -4.50 13.81
CA LEU A 11 12.08 -3.15 13.44
C LEU A 11 11.61 -2.39 14.69
N ALA A 12 12.40 -1.42 15.14
CA ALA A 12 12.10 -0.63 16.33
C ALA A 12 12.56 0.83 16.17
N GLY A 13 12.09 1.68 17.07
CA GLY A 13 12.43 3.11 17.11
C GLY A 13 11.22 4.01 17.00
N SER A 14 11.47 5.32 17.00
CA SER A 14 10.46 6.39 16.97
C SER A 14 10.57 7.29 15.74
N GLY A 15 11.42 6.92 14.78
CA GLY A 15 11.58 7.66 13.53
C GLY A 15 10.36 7.52 12.61
N VAL A 16 10.30 8.38 11.59
CA VAL A 16 9.25 8.34 10.58
C VAL A 16 9.72 7.53 9.37
N ILE A 17 8.89 6.62 8.90
CA ILE A 17 9.05 6.00 7.58
C ILE A 17 8.12 6.73 6.62
N SER A 18 8.70 7.47 5.67
CA SER A 18 7.93 8.25 4.70
C SER A 18 8.00 7.65 3.30
N ALA A 19 6.83 7.45 2.70
CA ALA A 19 6.68 7.07 1.29
C ALA A 19 5.87 8.14 0.54
N ARG A 20 6.14 9.42 0.83
CA ARG A 20 5.37 10.53 0.26
C ARG A 20 5.65 10.79 -1.21
N GLY A 21 4.60 11.23 -1.91
CA GLY A 21 4.71 11.81 -3.24
C GLY A 21 5.19 13.26 -3.20
N GLY A 22 5.84 13.72 -4.28
CA GLY A 22 6.28 15.11 -4.39
C GLY A 22 5.14 16.06 -4.71
N ASP A 23 5.08 17.20 -4.02
CA ASP A 23 4.11 18.25 -4.33
C ASP A 23 4.42 18.90 -5.68
N SER A 24 3.37 19.34 -6.38
CA SER A 24 3.55 20.16 -7.57
C SER A 24 4.19 21.51 -7.23
N GLY A 25 4.94 22.08 -8.18
CA GLY A 25 5.57 23.38 -8.00
C GLY A 25 4.53 24.49 -7.78
N LYS A 26 4.71 25.29 -6.73
CA LYS A 26 3.90 26.50 -6.50
C LYS A 26 4.51 27.64 -7.31
N ARG A 27 3.94 27.95 -8.48
CA ARG A 27 4.33 29.15 -9.23
C ARG A 27 3.64 30.36 -8.59
N SER A 28 4.40 31.23 -7.93
CA SER A 28 3.87 32.49 -7.40
C SER A 28 3.63 33.47 -8.56
N GLY A 29 2.38 33.90 -8.74
CA GLY A 29 2.06 35.12 -9.50
C GLY A 29 1.74 34.98 -10.99
N GLY A 30 1.20 33.85 -11.48
CA GLY A 30 0.79 33.75 -12.89
C GLY A 30 -0.50 32.96 -13.12
N SER A 31 -1.46 33.59 -13.80
CA SER A 31 -2.66 32.96 -14.38
C SER A 31 -2.33 32.26 -15.71
N ASP A 32 -1.25 31.49 -15.75
CA ASP A 32 -0.87 30.77 -16.95
C ASP A 32 -1.62 29.44 -17.00
N SER A 33 -2.35 29.23 -18.08
CA SER A 33 -3.04 27.98 -18.44
C SER A 33 -2.11 26.76 -18.53
N ASN A 34 -0.79 26.97 -18.40
CA ASN A 34 0.27 25.96 -18.42
C ASN A 34 0.73 25.52 -17.01
N ALA A 35 0.16 26.06 -15.92
CA ALA A 35 0.46 25.65 -14.55
C ALA A 35 -0.32 24.40 -14.08
N ARG A 36 -0.59 23.44 -14.98
CA ARG A 36 -1.45 22.27 -14.71
C ARG A 36 -0.74 21.06 -14.09
N GLY A 37 0.38 21.28 -13.40
CA GLY A 37 1.17 20.20 -12.82
C GLY A 37 0.39 19.45 -11.72
N GLY A 38 0.24 18.13 -11.85
CA GLY A 38 -0.34 17.27 -10.81
C GLY A 38 0.65 16.99 -9.67
N GLY A 39 0.13 16.55 -8.53
CA GLY A 39 0.96 16.01 -7.45
C GLY A 39 1.53 14.64 -7.81
N GLY A 40 2.77 14.36 -7.42
CA GLY A 40 3.42 13.06 -7.64
C GLY A 40 2.80 11.97 -6.76
N GLY A 41 2.66 10.75 -7.28
CA GLY A 41 2.19 9.62 -6.47
C GLY A 41 3.23 9.15 -5.44
N GLY A 42 2.75 8.71 -4.27
CA GLY A 42 3.57 8.15 -3.20
C GLY A 42 4.44 6.97 -3.64
N GLY A 43 5.47 6.70 -2.83
CA GLY A 43 6.36 5.55 -2.98
C GLY A 43 5.78 4.29 -2.33
N ARG A 44 6.56 3.20 -2.37
CA ARG A 44 6.21 1.94 -1.72
C ARG A 44 7.30 1.56 -0.74
N VAL A 45 6.93 1.26 0.50
CA VAL A 45 7.84 0.71 1.50
C VAL A 45 7.26 -0.62 1.98
N VAL A 46 8.02 -1.69 1.82
CA VAL A 46 7.69 -3.00 2.39
C VAL A 46 8.80 -3.38 3.34
N VAL A 47 8.44 -3.65 4.59
CA VAL A 47 9.37 -4.12 5.61
C VAL A 47 9.05 -5.57 5.96
N ARG A 48 10.04 -6.45 5.88
CA ARG A 48 9.98 -7.83 6.37
C ARG A 48 10.81 -7.91 7.64
N ALA A 49 10.18 -8.23 8.77
CA ALA A 49 10.83 -8.23 10.07
C ALA A 49 10.45 -9.46 10.91
N LYS A 50 11.39 -10.04 11.67
CA LYS A 50 11.08 -11.12 12.61
C LYS A 50 10.27 -10.61 13.79
N THR A 51 10.69 -9.45 14.32
CA THR A 51 9.99 -8.76 15.40
C THR A 51 9.81 -7.29 15.03
N SER A 52 8.73 -6.69 15.51
CA SER A 52 8.50 -5.26 15.36
C SER A 52 7.82 -4.69 16.61
N THR A 53 8.39 -3.61 17.14
CA THR A 53 7.72 -2.71 18.10
C THR A 53 7.54 -1.32 17.51
N PHE A 54 7.80 -1.17 16.21
CA PHE A 54 7.71 0.10 15.52
C PHE A 54 6.26 0.61 15.50
N PRO A 55 6.01 1.85 15.94
CA PRO A 55 4.67 2.40 15.98
C PRO A 55 4.17 2.69 14.56
N LEU A 56 3.11 2.00 14.13
CA LEU A 56 2.49 2.22 12.81
C LEU A 56 1.94 3.65 12.63
N SER A 57 1.69 4.37 13.73
CA SER A 57 1.36 5.81 13.70
C SER A 57 2.51 6.70 13.20
N SER A 58 3.75 6.19 13.13
CA SER A 58 4.92 6.89 12.59
C SER A 58 5.14 6.63 11.10
N VAL A 59 4.18 6.01 10.41
CA VAL A 59 4.19 5.79 8.97
C VAL A 59 3.50 6.96 8.26
N ASP A 60 4.17 7.58 7.30
CA ASP A 60 3.66 8.71 6.53
C ASP A 60 3.73 8.46 5.02
N VAL A 61 2.58 8.23 4.41
CA VAL A 61 2.47 7.69 3.04
C VAL A 61 1.57 8.52 2.13
N GLY A 62 1.52 9.83 2.30
CA GLY A 62 0.69 10.70 1.47
C GLY A 62 1.07 10.71 -0.03
N GLY A 63 0.10 10.99 -0.90
CA GLY A 63 0.40 11.46 -2.25
C GLY A 63 0.83 12.93 -2.23
N GLY A 64 1.44 13.40 -3.31
CA GLY A 64 1.77 14.80 -3.49
C GLY A 64 0.52 15.64 -3.72
N VAL A 65 0.55 16.88 -3.26
CA VAL A 65 -0.57 17.83 -3.32
C VAL A 65 -0.40 18.78 -4.52
N VAL A 66 -1.53 19.13 -5.12
CA VAL A 66 -1.59 20.13 -6.20
C VAL A 66 -1.48 21.54 -5.63
N GLY A 67 -0.69 22.39 -6.29
CA GLY A 67 -0.53 23.79 -5.96
C GLY A 67 -1.78 24.58 -6.35
N ALA A 68 -2.12 25.60 -5.58
CA ALA A 68 -3.37 26.36 -5.70
C ALA A 68 -3.55 27.18 -7.00
N VAL A 69 -2.60 27.16 -7.93
CA VAL A 69 -2.58 28.08 -9.09
C VAL A 69 -2.63 27.27 -10.40
N GLY A 70 -3.73 27.40 -11.13
CA GLY A 70 -4.02 26.65 -12.36
C GLY A 70 -4.95 25.47 -12.10
N THR A 71 -6.24 25.64 -12.38
CA THR A 71 -7.25 24.58 -12.23
C THR A 71 -7.00 23.47 -13.26
N GLY A 72 -6.58 22.29 -12.82
CA GLY A 72 -6.46 21.12 -13.70
C GLY A 72 -5.56 19.97 -13.20
N GLY A 73 -4.67 20.20 -12.24
CA GLY A 73 -3.86 19.13 -11.65
C GLY A 73 -4.66 18.27 -10.67
N ASN A 74 -4.40 16.96 -10.64
CA ASN A 74 -4.92 16.04 -9.62
C ASN A 74 -3.86 15.76 -8.55
N ASN A 75 -4.31 15.51 -7.31
CA ASN A 75 -3.42 15.00 -6.26
C ASN A 75 -2.82 13.65 -6.68
N GLY A 76 -1.60 13.39 -6.23
CA GLY A 76 -0.98 12.08 -6.41
C GLY A 76 -1.67 11.02 -5.55
N GLY A 77 -1.63 9.77 -6.01
CA GLY A 77 -2.10 8.64 -5.22
C GLY A 77 -1.30 8.46 -3.92
N ARG A 78 -1.93 7.90 -2.89
CA ARG A 78 -1.35 7.63 -1.57
C ARG A 78 -0.37 6.47 -1.61
N GLY A 79 0.87 6.68 -1.15
CA GLY A 79 1.90 5.65 -1.07
C GLY A 79 1.54 4.44 -0.20
N THR A 80 2.41 3.44 -0.27
CA THR A 80 2.23 2.14 0.40
C THR A 80 3.16 1.99 1.58
N PHE A 81 2.64 1.45 2.68
CA PHE A 81 3.44 0.79 3.69
C PHE A 81 2.82 -0.56 4.08
N ALA A 82 3.63 -1.61 4.00
CA ALA A 82 3.30 -2.92 4.50
C ALA A 82 4.41 -3.47 5.39
N LEU A 83 4.01 -4.10 6.48
CA LEU A 83 4.88 -4.84 7.37
C LEU A 83 4.54 -6.33 7.25
N ILE A 84 5.53 -7.15 6.95
CA ILE A 84 5.43 -8.60 6.91
C ILE A 84 6.20 -9.16 8.09
N ALA A 85 5.50 -9.88 8.96
CA ALA A 85 6.12 -10.64 10.03
C ALA A 85 6.77 -11.90 9.45
N LEU A 86 8.02 -12.14 9.81
CA LEU A 86 8.78 -13.31 9.38
C LEU A 86 8.80 -14.40 10.44
N ASP A 87 8.98 -15.64 9.98
CA ASP A 87 9.31 -16.75 10.86
C ASP A 87 10.59 -16.42 11.66
N PRO A 88 10.64 -16.67 12.98
CA PRO A 88 11.84 -16.44 13.78
C PRO A 88 13.10 -17.11 13.22
N ALA A 89 12.94 -18.24 12.53
CA ALA A 89 14.03 -18.98 11.91
C ALA A 89 14.48 -18.44 10.53
N ALA A 90 13.72 -17.53 9.91
CA ALA A 90 14.05 -16.99 8.59
C ALA A 90 15.41 -16.25 8.59
N ASP A 91 16.20 -16.35 7.52
CA ASP A 91 17.45 -15.59 7.40
C ASP A 91 17.23 -14.28 6.64
N VAL A 92 17.18 -13.17 7.38
CA VAL A 92 16.93 -11.84 6.80
C VAL A 92 18.03 -11.34 5.88
N ALA A 93 19.24 -11.92 5.93
CA ALA A 93 20.36 -11.51 5.09
C ALA A 93 20.28 -12.07 3.67
N VAL A 94 19.70 -13.26 3.50
CA VAL A 94 19.73 -14.00 2.22
C VAL A 94 18.36 -14.49 1.76
N ASP A 95 17.32 -14.44 2.60
CA ASP A 95 15.99 -14.87 2.21
C ASP A 95 15.30 -13.79 1.35
N ASP A 96 15.30 -14.00 0.04
CA ASP A 96 14.54 -13.23 -0.94
C ASP A 96 13.24 -13.93 -1.34
N THR A 97 12.89 -15.02 -0.66
CA THR A 97 11.68 -15.81 -0.94
C THR A 97 10.55 -15.43 0.02
N ARG A 98 9.33 -15.87 -0.27
CA ARG A 98 8.14 -15.71 0.61
C ARG A 98 7.99 -16.85 1.64
N ALA A 99 8.91 -17.82 1.68
CA ALA A 99 8.75 -19.03 2.47
C ALA A 99 8.69 -18.79 4.00
N GLY A 100 9.31 -17.69 4.46
CA GLY A 100 9.27 -17.27 5.86
C GLY A 100 8.20 -16.24 6.18
N ASP A 101 7.34 -15.83 5.24
CA ASP A 101 6.31 -14.81 5.51
C ASP A 101 5.18 -15.43 6.34
N ARG A 102 4.85 -14.78 7.46
CA ARG A 102 3.86 -15.27 8.43
C ARG A 102 2.62 -14.39 8.47
N ALA A 103 2.76 -13.08 8.67
CA ALA A 103 1.61 -12.19 8.76
C ALA A 103 1.82 -10.92 7.96
N LEU A 104 0.73 -10.37 7.41
CA LEU A 104 0.74 -9.13 6.64
C LEU A 104 -0.04 -8.05 7.39
N THR A 105 0.63 -6.95 7.72
CA THR A 105 -0.01 -5.73 8.20
C THR A 105 0.07 -4.65 7.13
N ILE A 106 -1.09 -4.23 6.65
CA ILE A 106 -1.23 -3.10 5.72
C ILE A 106 -1.49 -1.86 6.57
N ALA A 107 -0.49 -0.97 6.65
CA ALA A 107 -0.63 0.30 7.35
C ALA A 107 -1.15 1.41 6.44
N SER A 108 -0.94 1.26 5.12
CA SER A 108 -1.55 2.15 4.15
C SER A 108 -1.37 1.76 2.69
N GLY A 109 -2.30 2.24 1.86
CA GLY A 109 -2.24 2.26 0.39
C GLY A 109 -1.65 1.00 -0.21
N PHE A 110 -2.34 -0.14 -0.17
CA PHE A 110 -1.79 -1.41 -0.64
C PHE A 110 -2.54 -1.92 -1.86
N ARG A 111 -1.80 -2.44 -2.84
CA ARG A 111 -2.38 -3.13 -3.99
C ARG A 111 -1.79 -4.51 -4.07
N PHE A 112 -2.65 -5.51 -4.09
CA PHE A 112 -2.23 -6.84 -4.48
C PHE A 112 -2.05 -6.87 -6.00
N GLN A 113 -0.97 -7.45 -6.49
CA GLN A 113 -0.71 -7.58 -7.93
C GLN A 113 -0.54 -9.04 -8.31
N LEU A 114 -0.88 -9.41 -9.54
CA LEU A 114 -0.78 -10.80 -9.99
C LEU A 114 0.66 -11.34 -9.89
N ASN A 115 1.66 -10.49 -10.17
CA ASN A 115 3.06 -10.85 -10.02
C ASN A 115 3.46 -11.15 -8.57
N ASP A 116 2.68 -10.73 -7.58
CA ASP A 116 2.88 -11.17 -6.19
C ASP A 116 2.52 -12.64 -6.00
N ALA A 117 1.73 -13.25 -6.90
CA ALA A 117 1.30 -14.65 -6.85
C ALA A 117 1.91 -15.55 -7.93
N ASN A 118 2.75 -15.01 -8.83
CA ASN A 118 3.31 -15.74 -9.97
C ASN A 118 4.02 -17.06 -9.58
N ASP A 119 4.65 -17.11 -8.40
CA ASP A 119 5.37 -18.30 -7.96
C ASP A 119 4.56 -19.21 -7.02
N ALA A 120 3.50 -18.68 -6.39
CA ALA A 120 2.66 -19.37 -5.42
C ALA A 120 1.51 -18.45 -4.93
N PRO A 121 0.35 -19.02 -4.53
CA PRO A 121 -0.69 -18.28 -3.83
C PRO A 121 -0.15 -17.49 -2.63
N LEU A 122 -0.75 -16.33 -2.34
CA LEU A 122 -0.41 -15.57 -1.14
C LEU A 122 -1.05 -16.23 0.07
N SER A 123 -0.21 -16.69 0.99
CA SER A 123 -0.62 -17.35 2.23
C SER A 123 0.01 -16.63 3.41
N TYR A 124 -0.84 -16.16 4.33
CA TYR A 124 -0.43 -15.56 5.60
C TYR A 124 -1.25 -16.20 6.72
N ASP A 125 -0.66 -16.36 7.90
CA ASP A 125 -1.36 -16.77 9.13
C ASP A 125 -2.40 -15.73 9.57
N ALA A 126 -2.12 -14.45 9.29
CA ALA A 126 -3.01 -13.35 9.58
C ALA A 126 -2.79 -12.17 8.63
N ILE A 127 -3.87 -11.48 8.29
CA ILE A 127 -3.85 -10.20 7.57
C ILE A 127 -4.55 -9.15 8.43
N THR A 128 -3.89 -8.01 8.64
CA THR A 128 -4.43 -6.87 9.38
C THR A 128 -4.38 -5.63 8.49
N VAL A 129 -5.53 -4.98 8.31
CA VAL A 129 -5.66 -3.70 7.61
C VAL A 129 -5.97 -2.61 8.64
N THR A 130 -5.04 -1.67 8.83
CA THR A 130 -5.18 -0.64 9.87
C THR A 130 -6.09 0.51 9.44
N PRO A 131 -6.61 1.30 10.39
CA PRO A 131 -7.45 2.47 10.10
C PRO A 131 -6.88 3.42 9.05
N GLY A 132 -7.76 3.91 8.18
CA GLY A 132 -7.43 4.85 7.10
C GLY A 132 -6.63 4.25 5.94
N SER A 133 -6.42 2.93 5.94
CA SER A 133 -5.81 2.24 4.80
C SER A 133 -6.77 2.16 3.62
N GLN A 134 -6.21 2.26 2.41
CA GLN A 134 -6.88 1.94 1.17
C GLN A 134 -6.24 0.68 0.61
N VAL A 135 -7.02 -0.37 0.42
CA VAL A 135 -6.60 -1.61 -0.24
C VAL A 135 -7.26 -1.66 -1.61
N VAL A 136 -6.47 -1.88 -2.67
CA VAL A 136 -6.96 -1.98 -4.04
C VAL A 136 -6.77 -3.41 -4.55
N GLY A 137 -7.80 -3.93 -5.21
CA GLY A 137 -7.77 -5.23 -5.88
C GLY A 137 -6.74 -5.30 -7.01
N SER A 138 -6.35 -6.53 -7.36
CA SER A 138 -5.48 -6.78 -8.51
C SER A 138 -6.20 -6.55 -9.83
N ASP A 139 -5.42 -6.33 -10.88
CA ASP A 139 -5.80 -6.34 -12.31
C ASP A 139 -6.02 -7.76 -12.88
N ALA A 140 -6.26 -8.72 -11.99
CA ALA A 140 -6.51 -10.13 -12.31
C ALA A 140 -7.13 -10.81 -11.08
N SER A 141 -7.81 -11.94 -11.26
CA SER A 141 -8.27 -12.77 -10.14
C SER A 141 -7.11 -13.26 -9.30
N LEU A 142 -7.13 -12.94 -8.00
CA LEU A 142 -6.13 -13.35 -7.02
C LEU A 142 -6.80 -14.06 -5.86
N THR A 143 -6.24 -15.20 -5.46
CA THR A 143 -6.62 -15.90 -4.23
C THR A 143 -5.59 -15.61 -3.15
N ILE A 144 -6.09 -15.13 -2.02
CA ILE A 144 -5.31 -14.93 -0.80
C ILE A 144 -5.90 -15.84 0.27
N THR A 145 -5.07 -16.65 0.90
CA THR A 145 -5.48 -17.54 1.99
C THR A 145 -4.97 -16.99 3.30
N THR A 146 -5.88 -16.82 4.26
CA THR A 146 -5.51 -16.47 5.64
C THR A 146 -6.48 -17.07 6.65
N PRO A 147 -6.00 -17.71 7.72
CA PRO A 147 -6.86 -18.10 8.83
C PRO A 147 -7.59 -16.92 9.46
N SER A 148 -6.99 -15.73 9.49
CA SER A 148 -7.56 -14.55 10.12
C SER A 148 -7.43 -13.29 9.25
N LEU A 149 -8.52 -12.56 9.07
CA LEU A 149 -8.55 -11.23 8.46
C LEU A 149 -9.18 -10.23 9.41
N THR A 150 -8.45 -9.17 9.75
CA THR A 150 -8.96 -8.04 10.53
C THR A 150 -8.90 -6.77 9.70
N VAL A 151 -10.03 -6.09 9.54
CA VAL A 151 -10.13 -4.81 8.85
C VAL A 151 -10.77 -3.80 9.80
N THR A 152 -10.05 -2.71 10.09
CA THR A 152 -10.54 -1.65 10.97
C THR A 152 -10.56 -0.33 10.22
N SER A 153 -11.73 0.30 10.09
CA SER A 153 -11.92 1.65 9.49
C SER A 153 -11.09 1.89 8.22
N ALA A 154 -11.11 0.93 7.30
CA ALA A 154 -10.32 0.96 6.07
C ALA A 154 -11.24 0.85 4.84
N THR A 155 -10.78 1.35 3.70
CA THR A 155 -11.49 1.20 2.43
C THR A 155 -10.87 0.05 1.64
N TRP A 156 -11.72 -0.81 1.11
CA TRP A 156 -11.33 -1.83 0.15
C TRP A 156 -12.01 -1.53 -1.17
N ASP A 157 -11.22 -1.24 -2.19
CA ASP A 157 -11.67 -0.99 -3.53
C ASP A 157 -11.31 -2.18 -4.43
N ILE A 158 -12.30 -2.90 -4.90
CA ILE A 158 -12.12 -4.00 -5.85
C ILE A 158 -12.11 -3.52 -7.31
N GLY A 159 -12.38 -2.23 -7.55
CA GLY A 159 -12.25 -1.60 -8.85
C GLY A 159 -10.80 -1.27 -9.17
N VAL A 160 -10.27 -1.85 -10.23
CA VAL A 160 -8.87 -1.72 -10.70
C VAL A 160 -8.49 -0.27 -11.09
N ALA A 161 -9.47 0.64 -11.16
CA ALA A 161 -9.35 2.01 -11.66
C ALA A 161 -8.76 3.04 -10.66
N SER A 162 -8.49 2.68 -9.39
CA SER A 162 -8.27 3.68 -8.34
C SER A 162 -6.82 4.12 -8.10
N TYR A 163 -5.91 3.98 -9.07
CA TYR A 163 -4.59 4.60 -8.95
C TYR A 163 -4.17 5.39 -10.20
N GLY A 164 -4.37 6.71 -10.12
CA GLY A 164 -4.09 7.67 -11.19
C GLY A 164 -5.39 8.07 -11.87
N GLY A 165 -5.78 9.35 -11.76
CA GLY A 165 -7.05 9.86 -12.29
C GLY A 165 -7.36 9.30 -13.67
N CYS A 166 -8.52 8.66 -13.80
CA CYS A 166 -9.01 8.10 -15.04
C CYS A 166 -9.11 9.20 -16.11
N ASP A 167 -8.37 9.06 -17.21
CA ASP A 167 -8.59 9.80 -18.45
C ASP A 167 -9.65 9.08 -19.31
N GLY A 168 -10.82 8.83 -18.72
CA GLY A 168 -12.01 8.42 -19.49
C GLY A 168 -11.97 7.06 -20.18
N THR A 169 -10.96 6.21 -19.96
CA THR A 169 -10.87 4.88 -20.58
C THR A 169 -10.65 3.73 -19.59
N CYS A 170 -10.86 3.95 -18.29
CA CYS A 170 -10.78 2.91 -17.28
C CYS A 170 -11.75 1.76 -17.62
N GLU A 171 -11.23 0.68 -18.19
CA GLU A 171 -11.98 -0.55 -18.43
C GLU A 171 -12.50 -1.05 -17.08
N THR A 172 -13.79 -1.32 -17.02
CA THR A 172 -14.40 -2.03 -15.91
C THR A 172 -13.92 -3.47 -15.95
N ALA A 173 -12.77 -3.74 -15.34
CA ALA A 173 -12.35 -5.08 -15.01
C ALA A 173 -13.34 -5.67 -14.01
N THR A 174 -13.99 -6.78 -14.38
CA THR A 174 -14.86 -7.59 -13.50
C THR A 174 -14.05 -8.51 -12.57
N ASP A 175 -12.84 -8.09 -12.22
CA ASP A 175 -11.89 -8.93 -11.50
C ASP A 175 -12.25 -9.03 -10.02
N VAL A 176 -12.10 -10.24 -9.48
CA VAL A 176 -12.51 -10.57 -8.10
C VAL A 176 -11.27 -10.96 -7.31
N VAL A 177 -10.96 -10.22 -6.25
CA VAL A 177 -10.07 -10.71 -5.19
C VAL A 177 -10.87 -11.66 -4.32
N THR A 178 -10.49 -12.94 -4.31
CA THR A 178 -11.11 -13.94 -3.45
C THR A 178 -10.26 -14.12 -2.20
N LEU A 179 -10.82 -13.76 -1.05
CA LEU A 179 -10.21 -13.98 0.25
C LEU A 179 -10.76 -15.30 0.82
N ALA A 180 -9.92 -16.32 0.88
CA ALA A 180 -10.23 -17.56 1.57
C ALA A 180 -9.87 -17.38 3.05
N VAL A 181 -10.86 -16.92 3.83
CA VAL A 181 -10.68 -16.56 5.24
C VAL A 181 -11.32 -17.60 6.15
N GLY A 182 -10.61 -18.04 7.19
CA GLY A 182 -11.20 -18.82 8.28
C GLY A 182 -12.10 -17.93 9.16
N ASP A 183 -11.49 -16.90 9.76
CA ASP A 183 -12.12 -15.94 10.64
C ASP A 183 -12.04 -14.52 10.06
N LEU A 184 -13.20 -13.86 9.91
CA LEU A 184 -13.30 -12.46 9.44
C LEU A 184 -13.78 -11.54 10.56
N THR A 185 -12.96 -10.54 10.88
CA THR A 185 -13.34 -9.45 11.80
C THR A 185 -13.38 -8.12 11.04
N LEU A 186 -14.56 -7.51 10.99
CA LEU A 186 -14.77 -6.17 10.45
C LEU A 186 -15.13 -5.24 11.62
N THR A 187 -14.43 -4.12 11.73
CA THR A 187 -14.68 -3.13 12.78
C THR A 187 -14.78 -1.74 12.15
N ASP A 188 -15.92 -1.09 12.36
CA ASP A 188 -16.09 0.33 12.09
C ASP A 188 -15.90 1.11 13.40
N ALA A 189 -15.38 2.34 13.31
CA ALA A 189 -15.09 3.18 14.47
C ALA A 189 -16.27 4.07 14.84
#